data_AF-A0A920MVG9-F1
#
_entry.id   AF-A0A920MVG9-F1
#
_cell.length_a   1.000
_cell.length_b   1.000
_cell.length_c   1.000
_cell.angle_alpha   90.00
_cell.angle_beta   90.00
_cell.angle_gamma   90.00
#
_symmetry.space_group_name_H-M   'P 1'
#
loop_
_entity.id
_entity.type
_entity.pdbx_description
1 polymer ?
#
loop_
_entity_poly.entity_id
_entity_poly.type
_entity_poly.pdbx_seq_one_letter_code
_entity_poly.pdbx_strand_id
1 'polypeptide(L)' 'MTVFTLPSFGVVFKVIKDTFPPSKKITRSQVMDKYKMVFAHDRVGRMVDAQVFEDLAFPRERFSDELLQG' A
#
# COMPACT_ATOMS: atom_id res chain seq x y z
N MET A 1 2.84 -5.11 3.80
CA MET A 1 1.86 -4.07 3.45
C MET A 1 0.71 -4.20 4.43
N THR A 2 0.22 -3.10 4.95
CA THR A 2 -1.14 -2.99 5.47
C THR A 2 -2.02 -2.51 4.31
N VAL A 3 -3.16 -3.17 4.08
CA VAL A 3 -4.05 -2.87 2.96
C VAL A 3 -5.44 -2.65 3.52
N PHE A 4 -6.06 -1.53 3.17
CA PHE A 4 -7.42 -1.21 3.58
C PHE A 4 -8.16 -0.50 2.46
N THR A 5 -9.48 -0.43 2.59
CA THR A 5 -10.35 0.20 1.61
C THR A 5 -11.44 0.96 2.33
N LEU A 6 -12.07 1.86 1.59
CA LEU A 6 -13.30 2.51 1.97
C LEU A 6 -14.39 1.95 1.03
N PRO A 7 -15.46 1.31 1.52
CA PRO A 7 -16.44 0.64 0.65
C PRO A 7 -17.07 1.55 -0.42
N SER A 8 -17.13 2.85 -0.15
CA SER A 8 -17.64 3.85 -1.10
C SER A 8 -16.61 4.29 -2.15
N PHE A 9 -15.41 3.75 -2.15
CA PHE A 9 -14.30 4.17 -3.00
C PHE A 9 -13.69 2.95 -3.70
N GLY A 10 -13.68 2.95 -5.03
CA GLY A 10 -13.28 1.80 -5.86
C GLY A 10 -11.77 1.50 -5.89
N VAL A 11 -11.04 1.83 -4.83
CA VAL A 11 -9.59 1.64 -4.72
C VAL A 11 -9.21 1.06 -3.35
N VAL A 12 -7.99 0.57 -3.27
CA VAL A 12 -7.37 0.13 -2.01
C VAL A 12 -6.19 1.02 -1.68
N PHE A 13 -6.01 1.30 -0.40
CA PHE A 13 -4.84 1.98 0.14
C PHE A 13 -3.84 0.93 0.59
N LYS A 14 -2.56 1.14 0.26
CA LYS A 14 -1.48 0.23 0.63
C LYS A 14 -0.40 1.02 1.36
N VAL A 15 -0.14 0.66 2.61
CA VAL A 15 0.93 1.23 3.43
C VAL A 15 2.03 0.18 3.61
N ILE A 16 3.29 0.57 3.42
CA ILE A 16 4.42 -0.32 3.70
C ILE A 16 4.55 -0.45 5.21
N LYS A 17 4.52 -1.69 5.72
CA LYS A 17 4.69 -1.95 7.16
C LYS A 17 6.11 -1.58 7.58
N ASP A 18 6.27 -1.08 8.80
CA ASP A 18 7.58 -0.75 9.36
C ASP A 18 8.41 -2.01 9.61
N THR A 19 7.75 -3.08 10.07
CA THR A 19 8.37 -4.38 10.34
C THR A 19 7.78 -5.46 9.44
N PHE A 20 8.64 -6.33 8.91
CA PHE A 20 8.26 -7.48 8.11
C PHE A 20 8.42 -8.79 8.91
N PRO A 21 7.64 -9.84 8.60
CA PRO A 21 7.85 -11.15 9.20
C PRO A 21 9.29 -11.65 9.00
N PRO A 22 9.90 -12.38 9.95
CA PRO A 22 11.30 -12.80 9.87
C PRO A 22 11.63 -13.64 8.62
N SER A 23 10.66 -14.38 8.10
CA SER A 23 10.80 -15.16 6.86
C SER A 23 10.98 -14.29 5.60
N LYS A 24 10.62 -13.00 5.66
CA LYS A 24 10.65 -12.08 4.53
C LYS A 24 11.82 -11.12 4.64
N LYS A 25 12.95 -11.49 4.04
CA LYS A 25 14.15 -10.64 3.90
C LYS A 25 13.93 -9.59 2.80
N ILE A 26 13.12 -8.57 3.11
CA ILE A 26 12.87 -7.44 2.20
C ILE A 26 12.93 -6.12 2.97
N THR A 27 13.49 -5.09 2.35
CA THR A 27 13.54 -3.74 2.91
C THR A 27 12.43 -2.86 2.34
N ARG A 28 12.13 -1.75 3.02
CA ARG A 28 11.22 -0.71 2.51
C ARG A 28 11.67 -0.19 1.14
N SER A 29 12.97 0.09 0.96
CA SER A 29 13.53 0.53 -0.33
C SER A 29 13.26 -0.48 -1.43
N GLN A 30 13.52 -1.77 -1.17
CA GLN A 30 13.27 -2.83 -2.15
C GLN A 30 11.79 -2.95 -2.53
N VAL A 31 10.86 -2.68 -1.61
CA VAL A 31 9.43 -2.59 -1.94
C VAL A 31 9.16 -1.40 -2.86
N MET A 32 9.68 -0.22 -2.53
CA MET A 32 9.52 0.99 -3.35
C MET A 32 10.11 0.82 -4.75
N ASP A 33 11.29 0.22 -4.87
CA ASP A 33 11.96 -0.03 -6.15
C ASP A 33 11.15 -0.97 -7.03
N LYS A 34 10.48 -1.98 -6.44
CA LYS A 34 9.53 -2.84 -7.17
C LYS A 34 8.32 -2.06 -7.70
N TYR A 35 7.73 -1.18 -6.89
CA TYR A 35 6.63 -0.32 -7.38
C TYR A 35 7.11 0.59 -8.51
N LYS A 36 8.26 1.24 -8.37
CA LYS A 36 8.88 2.06 -9.42
C LYS A 36 9.12 1.26 -10.71
N MET A 37 9.62 0.03 -10.59
CA MET A 37 9.80 -0.85 -11.74
C MET A 37 8.47 -1.13 -12.45
N VAL A 38 7.41 -1.48 -11.71
CA VAL A 38 6.08 -1.72 -12.28
C VAL A 38 5.51 -0.49 -12.97
N PHE A 39 5.79 0.72 -12.46
CA PHE A 39 5.39 1.98 -13.10
C PHE A 39 6.16 2.28 -14.38
N ALA A 40 7.45 1.94 -14.42
CA ALA A 40 8.31 2.26 -15.56
C ALA A 40 8.11 1.28 -16.75
N HIS A 41 7.52 0.11 -16.52
CA HIS A 41 7.39 -0.93 -17.54
C HIS A 41 5.95 -1.03 -18.07
N ASP A 42 5.83 -1.47 -19.32
CA ASP A 42 4.54 -1.85 -19.86
C ASP A 42 3.92 -2.97 -18.99
N ARG A 43 2.65 -2.78 -18.69
CA ARG A 43 1.88 -3.59 -17.76
C ARG A 43 1.10 -4.69 -18.44
N VAL A 44 0.95 -4.62 -19.77
CA VAL A 44 0.26 -5.60 -20.63
C VAL A 44 -1.10 -6.08 -20.07
N GLY A 45 -1.79 -5.21 -19.32
CA GLY A 45 -3.07 -5.52 -18.64
C GLY A 45 -2.98 -6.49 -17.45
N ARG A 46 -1.77 -6.83 -16.97
CA ARG A 46 -1.54 -7.78 -15.86
C ARG A 46 -1.14 -7.13 -14.55
N MET A 47 -0.74 -5.86 -14.59
CA MET A 47 -0.40 -5.08 -13.39
C MET A 47 -1.31 -3.87 -13.27
N VAL A 48 -1.88 -3.69 -12.08
CA VAL A 48 -2.75 -2.54 -11.78
C VAL A 48 -1.92 -1.27 -11.61
N ASP A 49 -2.51 -0.14 -11.99
CA ASP A 49 -1.93 1.15 -11.68
C ASP A 49 -1.94 1.41 -10.17
N ALA A 50 -1.04 2.29 -9.72
CA ALA A 50 -1.02 2.77 -8.35
C ALA A 50 -0.63 4.25 -8.33
N GLN A 51 -1.04 4.95 -7.29
CA GLN A 51 -0.67 6.34 -7.10
C GLN A 51 0.12 6.44 -5.80
N VAL A 52 1.24 7.14 -5.85
CA VAL A 52 2.10 7.37 -4.68
C VAL A 52 1.63 8.65 -4.01
N PHE A 53 1.39 8.58 -2.71
CA PHE A 53 1.05 9.71 -1.87
C PHE A 53 2.05 9.79 -0.72
N GLU A 54 2.35 11.01 -0.29
CA GLU A 54 3.09 11.33 0.92
C GLU A 54 2.18 12.16 1.83
N ASP A 55 2.31 11.97 3.14
CA ASP A 55 1.54 12.68 4.17
C ASP A 55 0.01 12.70 3.95
N LEU A 56 -0.53 11.56 3.51
CA LEU A 56 -1.96 11.41 3.24
C LEU A 56 -2.77 11.47 4.55
N ALA A 57 -3.58 12.51 4.69
CA ALA A 57 -4.44 12.71 5.85
C ALA A 57 -5.81 12.07 5.66
N PHE A 58 -6.35 11.50 6.74
CA PHE A 58 -7.68 10.91 6.77
C PHE A 58 -8.41 11.30 8.06
N PRO A 59 -9.74 11.50 8.04
CA PRO A 59 -10.51 11.68 9.26
C PRO A 59 -10.49 10.41 10.13
N ARG A 60 -10.20 10.55 11.43
CA ARG A 60 -10.03 9.42 12.37
C ARG A 60 -11.30 8.59 12.52
N GLU A 61 -12.46 9.22 12.43
CA GLU A 61 -13.79 8.61 12.52
C GLU A 61 -14.13 7.70 11.34
N ARG A 62 -13.32 7.73 10.26
CA ARG A 62 -13.50 6.85 9.08
C ARG A 62 -12.81 5.49 9.23
N PHE A 63 -12.09 5.27 10.33
CA PHE A 63 -11.39 4.02 10.60
C PHE A 63 -12.16 3.19 11.63
N SER A 64 -12.32 1.90 11.34
CA SER A 64 -12.74 0.93 12.36
C SER A 64 -11.61 0.72 13.38
N ASP A 65 -11.98 0.41 14.62
CA ASP A 65 -10.97 0.13 15.65
C ASP A 65 -10.13 -1.11 15.32
N GLU A 66 -10.71 -2.11 14.64
CA GLU A 66 -9.98 -3.27 14.14
C GLU A 66 -8.82 -2.88 13.21
N LEU A 67 -9.04 -1.92 12.30
CA LEU A 67 -8.00 -1.49 11.37
C LEU A 67 -6.87 -0.73 12.06
N LEU A 68 -7.16 -0.01 13.15
CA LEU A 68 -6.17 0.79 13.86
C LEU A 68 -5.34 -0.02 14.85
N GLN A 69 -5.83 -1.18 15.29
CA GLN A 69 -5.16 -2.05 16.25
C GLN A 69 -4.31 -3.15 15.57
N GLY A 70 -4.41 -3.31 14.24
CA GLY A 70 -3.76 -4.38 13.46
C GLY A 70 -2.38 -4.08 12.85
#